data_AF-A0A926BMU2-F1
#
_entry.id   AF-A0A926BMU2-F1
#
_cell.length_a   1.000
_cell.length_b   1.000
_cell.length_c   1.000
_cell.angle_alpha   90.00
_cell.angle_beta   90.00
_cell.angle_gamma   90.00
#
_symmetry.space_group_name_H-M   'P 1'
#
loop_
_entity.id
_entity.type
_entity.pdbx_description
1 polymer ?
#
loop_
_entity_poly.entity_id
_entity_poly.type
_entity_poly.pdbx_seq_one_letter_code
_entity_poly.pdbx_strand_id
1 'polypeptide(L)'
;MTVSPTELDDFTRAFSSRVDSGESLTAVLGTLATTATNPTLSQAAADLVNDLRGGATLSQGMAKHPSVFDDEYRTVIRRGEATGRLDDALRILA
;
A
#
# COMPACT_ATOMS: atom_id res chain seq x y z
N MET A 1 1.12 -18.72 1.35
CA MET A 1 2.17 -18.03 2.11
C MET A 1 1.52 -16.85 2.80
N THR A 2 1.55 -16.79 4.13
CA THR A 2 0.91 -15.73 4.93
C THR A 2 1.85 -14.52 5.04
N VAL A 3 1.29 -13.33 5.20
CA VAL A 3 2.06 -12.12 5.52
C VAL A 3 2.07 -11.98 7.04
N SER A 4 3.24 -11.89 7.64
CA SER A 4 3.39 -11.61 9.07
C SER A 4 3.19 -10.12 9.38
N PRO A 5 2.82 -9.77 10.62
CA PRO A 5 2.68 -8.35 11.01
C PRO A 5 3.95 -7.54 10.76
N THR A 6 5.13 -8.11 11.03
CA THR A 6 6.42 -7.44 10.81
C THR A 6 6.69 -7.18 9.32
N GLU A 7 6.38 -8.13 8.44
CA GLU A 7 6.54 -7.92 6.99
C GLU A 7 5.61 -6.81 6.47
N LEU A 8 4.38 -6.72 6.97
CA LEU A 8 3.44 -5.66 6.61
C LEU A 8 3.88 -4.29 7.16
N ASP A 9 4.40 -4.26 8.39
CA ASP A 9 4.95 -3.06 9.04
C ASP A 9 6.15 -2.51 8.25
N ASP A 10 7.12 -3.36 7.89
CA ASP A 10 8.28 -2.96 7.09
C ASP A 10 7.89 -2.48 5.69
N PHE A 11 6.94 -3.18 5.05
CA PHE A 11 6.37 -2.75 3.77
C PHE A 11 5.73 -1.35 3.87
N THR A 12 4.95 -1.12 4.92
CA THR A 12 4.22 0.13 5.13
C THR A 12 5.16 1.29 5.47
N ARG A 13 6.19 1.07 6.28
CA ARG A 13 7.24 2.07 6.54
C ARG A 13 7.98 2.47 5.27
N ALA A 14 8.38 1.50 4.46
CA ALA A 14 9.05 1.77 3.18
C ALA A 14 8.12 2.53 2.21
N PHE A 15 6.84 2.17 2.18
CA PHE A 15 5.83 2.89 1.38
C PHE A 15 5.69 4.33 1.85
N SER A 16 5.43 4.53 3.14
CA SER A 16 5.23 5.85 3.75
C SER A 16 6.43 6.76 3.50
N SER A 17 7.66 6.29 3.73
CA SER A 17 8.87 7.10 3.59
C SER A 17 9.09 7.61 2.16
N ARG A 18 8.82 6.77 1.16
CA ARG A 18 9.00 7.15 -0.25
C ARG A 18 7.92 8.10 -0.74
N VAL A 19 6.67 7.89 -0.30
CA VAL A 19 5.57 8.82 -0.59
C VAL A 19 5.83 10.18 0.05
N ASP A 20 6.30 10.21 1.30
CA ASP A 20 6.70 11.43 2.00
C ASP A 20 7.87 12.16 1.29
N SER A 21 8.75 11.40 0.63
CA SER A 21 9.82 11.94 -0.22
C SER A 21 9.35 12.45 -1.59
N GLY A 22 8.04 12.38 -1.89
CA GLY A 22 7.44 12.86 -3.13
C GLY A 22 7.43 11.86 -4.29
N GLU A 23 7.80 10.60 -4.07
CA GLU A 23 7.73 9.56 -5.09
C GLU A 23 6.25 9.19 -5.36
N SER A 24 5.85 9.14 -6.64
CA SER A 24 4.45 8.82 -7.00
C SER A 24 4.04 7.43 -6.51
N LEU A 25 2.77 7.26 -6.09
CA LEU A 25 2.26 5.99 -5.54
C LEU A 25 2.57 4.78 -6.43
N THR A 26 2.35 4.88 -7.74
CA THR A 26 2.60 3.79 -8.67
C THR A 26 4.08 3.44 -8.81
N ALA A 27 4.98 4.42 -8.64
CA ALA A 27 6.43 4.18 -8.66
C ALA A 27 6.90 3.50 -7.37
N VAL A 28 6.39 3.95 -6.21
CA VAL A 28 6.69 3.32 -4.92
C VAL A 28 6.21 1.88 -4.89
N LEU A 29 4.95 1.64 -5.24
CA LEU A 29 4.37 0.29 -5.30
C LEU A 29 5.07 -0.60 -6.33
N GLY A 30 5.49 -0.05 -7.47
CA GLY A 30 6.30 -0.78 -8.45
C GLY A 30 7.65 -1.21 -7.88
N THR A 31 8.30 -0.35 -7.11
CA THR A 31 9.54 -0.74 -6.42
C THR A 31 9.28 -1.82 -5.37
N LEU A 32 8.28 -1.61 -4.50
CA LEU A 32 7.92 -2.57 -3.46
C LEU A 32 7.51 -3.93 -4.04
N ALA A 33 6.83 -3.96 -5.19
CA ALA A 33 6.51 -5.19 -5.90
C ALA A 33 7.76 -6.00 -6.28
N THR A 34 8.87 -5.33 -6.60
CA THR A 34 10.12 -6.01 -6.98
C THR A 34 11.06 -6.31 -5.80
N THR A 35 10.95 -5.55 -4.71
CA THR A 35 11.86 -5.69 -3.56
C THR A 35 11.25 -6.49 -2.40
N ALA A 36 9.93 -6.67 -2.36
CA ALA A 36 9.28 -7.44 -1.31
C ALA A 36 9.73 -8.91 -1.38
N THR A 37 10.25 -9.41 -0.25
CA THR A 37 10.69 -10.81 -0.10
C THR A 37 9.51 -11.77 -0.01
N ASN A 38 8.36 -11.31 0.50
CA ASN A 38 7.14 -12.10 0.55
C ASN A 38 6.40 -12.02 -0.80
N PRO A 39 6.19 -13.15 -1.51
CA PRO A 39 5.50 -13.18 -2.79
C PRO A 39 4.07 -12.65 -2.73
N THR A 40 3.38 -12.81 -1.60
CA THR A 40 2.02 -12.29 -1.42
C THR A 40 2.01 -10.75 -1.39
N LEU A 41 2.99 -10.12 -0.72
CA LEU A 41 3.16 -8.67 -0.74
C LEU A 41 3.61 -8.15 -2.10
N SER A 42 4.56 -8.85 -2.73
CA SER A 42 5.03 -8.54 -4.08
C SER A 42 3.87 -8.51 -5.09
N GLN A 43 3.05 -9.57 -5.10
CA GLN A 43 1.89 -9.67 -5.98
C GLN A 43 0.85 -8.59 -5.66
N ALA A 44 0.53 -8.37 -4.38
CA ALA A 44 -0.41 -7.33 -4.00
C ALA A 44 0.04 -5.94 -4.46
N ALA A 45 1.32 -5.59 -4.28
CA ALA A 45 1.85 -4.32 -4.75
C ALA A 45 1.79 -4.19 -6.29
N ALA A 46 2.08 -5.26 -7.03
CA ALA A 46 1.97 -5.27 -8.49
C ALA A 46 0.52 -5.06 -8.97
N ASP A 47 -0.44 -5.72 -8.33
CA ASP A 47 -1.86 -5.59 -8.65
C ASP A 47 -2.37 -4.17 -8.33
N LEU A 48 -1.95 -3.58 -7.21
CA LEU A 48 -2.25 -2.20 -6.87
C LEU A 48 -1.73 -1.20 -7.91
N VAL A 49 -0.54 -1.43 -8.49
CA VAL A 49 -0.04 -0.58 -9.58
C VAL A 49 -0.99 -0.63 -10.78
N ASN A 50 -1.46 -1.81 -11.16
CA ASN A 50 -2.38 -1.97 -12.28
C ASN A 50 -3.73 -1.31 -12.01
N ASP A 51 -4.26 -1.47 -10.80
CA ASP A 51 -5.53 -0.88 -10.38
C ASP A 51 -5.49 0.65 -10.38
N LEU A 52 -4.43 1.24 -9.81
CA LEU A 52 -4.24 2.70 -9.80
C LEU A 52 -4.10 3.25 -11.22
N ARG A 53 -3.36 2.55 -12.11
CA ARG A 53 -3.27 2.92 -13.52
C ARG A 53 -4.62 2.79 -14.24
N GLY A 54 -5.47 1.86 -13.81
CA GLY A 54 -6.85 1.69 -14.27
C GLY A 54 -7.84 2.71 -13.69
N GLY A 55 -7.40 3.62 -12.82
CA GLY A 55 -8.24 4.66 -12.23
C GLY A 55 -8.97 4.25 -10.95
N ALA A 56 -8.67 3.08 -10.38
CA ALA A 56 -9.16 2.72 -9.06
C ALA A 56 -8.45 3.54 -7.98
N THR A 57 -9.08 3.70 -6.83
CA THR A 57 -8.41 4.24 -5.64
C THR A 57 -7.51 3.16 -5.00
N LEU A 58 -6.52 3.58 -4.22
CA LEU A 58 -5.65 2.69 -3.45
C LEU A 58 -6.46 1.82 -2.48
N SER A 59 -7.45 2.38 -1.77
CA SER A 59 -8.29 1.56 -0.87
C SER A 59 -9.15 0.53 -1.60
N GLN A 60 -9.61 0.84 -2.82
CA GLN A 60 -10.33 -0.11 -3.68
C GLN A 60 -9.41 -1.25 -4.14
N GLY A 61 -8.19 -0.94 -4.57
CA GLY A 61 -7.20 -1.96 -4.91
C GLY A 61 -6.85 -2.82 -3.70
N MET A 62 -6.59 -2.22 -2.54
CA MET A 62 -6.25 -2.95 -1.30
C MET A 62 -7.38 -3.87 -0.84
N ALA A 63 -8.64 -3.52 -1.12
CA ALA A 63 -9.78 -4.38 -0.81
C ALA A 63 -9.78 -5.73 -1.57
N LYS A 64 -9.01 -5.86 -2.66
CA LYS A 64 -8.81 -7.14 -3.36
C LYS A 64 -7.82 -8.06 -2.63
N HIS A 65 -7.09 -7.54 -1.65
CA HIS A 65 -6.10 -8.27 -0.86
C HIS A 65 -6.41 -8.22 0.65
N PRO A 66 -7.60 -8.67 1.10
CA PRO A 66 -8.04 -8.53 2.49
C PRO A 66 -7.20 -9.36 3.49
N SER A 67 -6.44 -10.36 3.00
CA SER A 67 -5.49 -11.13 3.82
C SER A 67 -4.17 -10.39 4.07
N VAL A 68 -3.95 -9.25 3.40
CA VAL A 68 -2.77 -8.39 3.53
C VAL A 68 -3.16 -7.07 4.18
N PHE A 69 -4.22 -6.43 3.67
CA PHE A 69 -4.72 -5.15 4.15
C PHE A 69 -6.10 -5.35 4.76
N ASP A 70 -6.14 -5.46 6.09
CA ASP A 70 -7.39 -5.62 6.82
C ASP A 70 -8.31 -4.39 6.75
N ASP A 71 -9.47 -4.49 7.38
CA ASP A 71 -10.50 -3.47 7.34
C ASP A 71 -10.06 -2.15 8.00
N GLU A 72 -9.25 -2.23 9.05
CA GLU A 72 -8.74 -1.07 9.78
C GLU A 72 -7.71 -0.32 8.93
N TYR A 73 -6.75 -1.05 8.36
CA TYR A 73 -5.74 -0.54 7.43
C TYR A 73 -6.40 0.20 6.26
N ARG A 74 -7.33 -0.47 5.57
CA ARG A 74 -8.05 0.11 4.42
C ARG A 74 -8.91 1.31 4.82
N THR A 75 -9.41 1.35 6.05
CA THR A 75 -10.19 2.47 6.56
C THR A 75 -9.34 3.71 6.77
N VAL A 76 -8.10 3.57 7.24
CA VAL A 76 -7.16 4.69 7.35
C VAL A 76 -6.79 5.23 5.97
N ILE A 77 -6.43 4.34 5.03
CA ILE A 77 -6.12 4.71 3.64
C ILE A 77 -7.30 5.46 2.99
N ARG A 78 -8.52 4.92 3.08
CA ARG A 78 -9.71 5.54 2.51
C ARG A 78 -9.96 6.96 3.04
N ARG A 79 -9.69 7.23 4.32
CA ARG A 79 -9.80 8.58 4.89
C ARG A 79 -8.71 9.52 4.35
N GLY A 80 -7.48 9.02 4.21
CA GLY A 80 -6.39 9.75 3.57
C GLY A 80 -6.74 10.15 2.14
N GLU A 81 -7.25 9.21 1.35
CA GLU A 81 -7.69 9.47 -0.02
C GLU A 81 -8.80 10.53 -0.10
N ALA A 82 -9.85 10.39 0.73
CA ALA A 82 -10.97 11.32 0.75
C ALA A 82 -10.58 12.76 1.13
N THR A 83 -9.50 12.92 1.90
CA THR A 83 -9.00 14.22 2.35
C THR A 83 -7.82 14.74 1.53
N GLY A 84 -7.31 13.95 0.58
CA GLY A 84 -6.09 14.26 -0.17
C GLY A 84 -4.80 14.20 0.67
N ARG A 85 -4.86 13.57 1.86
CA ARG A 85 -3.76 13.48 2.85
C ARG A 85 -3.31 12.03 3.01
N LEU A 86 -2.92 11.41 1.90
CA LEU A 86 -2.55 10.01 1.87
C LEU A 86 -1.19 9.73 2.53
N ASP A 87 -0.28 10.70 2.45
CA ASP A 87 0.99 10.73 3.18
C ASP A 87 0.77 10.64 4.70
N ASP A 88 -0.17 11.40 5.25
CA ASP A 88 -0.53 11.32 6.67
C ASP A 88 -1.14 9.96 7.04
N ALA A 89 -2.00 9.42 6.17
CA ALA A 89 -2.61 8.11 6.38
C ALA A 89 -1.56 6.99 6.40
N LEU A 90 -0.58 7.03 5.50
CA LEU A 90 0.53 6.06 5.50
C LEU A 90 1.41 6.21 6.75
N ARG A 91 1.64 7.43 7.23
CA ARG A 91 2.41 7.69 8.45
C ARG A 91 1.73 7.19 9.72
N ILE A 92 0.39 7.13 9.74
CA ILE A 92 -0.39 6.54 10.85
C ILE A 92 -0.23 5.01 10.91
N LEU A 93 -0.01 4.38 9.76
CA LEU A 93 0.09 2.92 9.62
C LEU A 93 1.54 2.39 9.75
N ALA A 94 2.53 3.28 9.68
CA ALA A 94 3.97 3.02 9.72
C ALA A 94 4.55 3.18 11.13
#